data_AF-A0A800J7E2-F1
#
_entry.id   AF-A0A800J7E2-F1
#
_cell.length_a   1.000
_cell.length_b   1.000
_cell.length_c   1.000
_cell.angle_alpha   90.00
_cell.angle_beta   90.00
_cell.angle_gamma   90.00
#
_symmetry.space_group_name_H-M   'P 1'
#
loop_
_entity.id
_entity.type
_entity.pdbx_description
1 polymer ?
#
loop_
_entity_poly.entity_id
_entity_poly.type
_entity_poly.pdbx_seq_one_letter_code
_entity_poly.pdbx_strand_id
1 'polypeptide(L)'
;MRRSFLLASALVLALVGATALSPDTSEAAAVVTADSGSDAVAELGLGCTVTIRARNSGSRDIEIDLTDSKVKVRNGLWKRIDKAGGAVRGACSDDEVSVDHDGETYGETCNLDLGCNTRRRYKFEIKRGGNTHIQYYPSANGWTRRTTIDLGDVSRHF
;
A
#
# COMPACT_ATOMS: atom_id res chain seq x y z
N MET A 1 -62.26 -22.68 -5.89
CA MET A 1 -62.19 -21.28 -6.38
C MET A 1 -60.84 -21.17 -7.09
N ARG A 2 -60.76 -21.08 -8.44
CA ARG A 2 -60.71 -19.83 -9.26
C ARG A 2 -59.76 -18.77 -8.64
N ARG A 3 -58.75 -18.20 -9.33
CA ARG A 3 -58.62 -17.90 -10.78
C ARG A 3 -57.17 -17.99 -11.29
N SER A 4 -57.01 -18.27 -12.59
CA SER A 4 -55.80 -17.98 -13.38
C SER A 4 -55.91 -16.58 -14.01
N PHE A 5 -54.78 -15.91 -14.27
CA PHE A 5 -54.67 -14.85 -15.29
C PHE A 5 -53.27 -14.83 -15.92
N LEU A 6 -53.25 -14.94 -17.25
CA LEU A 6 -52.11 -14.63 -18.11
C LEU A 6 -52.28 -13.21 -18.65
N LEU A 7 -51.18 -12.49 -18.88
CA LEU A 7 -51.12 -11.50 -19.97
C LEU A 7 -49.67 -11.13 -20.30
N ALA A 8 -49.34 -11.18 -21.59
CA ALA A 8 -48.08 -10.73 -22.17
C ALA A 8 -48.30 -9.38 -22.86
N SER A 9 -47.22 -8.60 -23.02
CA SER A 9 -47.12 -7.56 -24.05
C SER A 9 -45.65 -7.30 -24.36
N ALA A 10 -45.31 -7.36 -25.65
CA ALA A 10 -44.03 -6.90 -26.18
C ALA A 10 -44.20 -5.54 -26.87
N LEU A 11 -43.14 -4.74 -26.94
CA LEU A 11 -43.02 -3.65 -27.91
C LEU A 11 -41.57 -3.52 -28.38
N VAL A 12 -41.39 -3.11 -29.64
CA VAL A 12 -40.19 -3.33 -30.47
C VAL A 12 -40.00 -2.11 -31.40
N LEU A 13 -38.74 -1.81 -31.81
CA LEU A 13 -38.32 -0.79 -32.80
C LEU A 13 -38.56 0.69 -32.34
N ALA A 14 -37.99 1.78 -32.90
CA ALA A 14 -37.11 2.10 -34.06
C ALA A 14 -36.54 3.56 -33.86
N LEU A 15 -35.61 4.16 -34.63
CA LEU A 15 -34.44 3.74 -35.47
C LEU A 15 -33.75 5.03 -36.04
N VAL A 16 -32.44 4.99 -36.39
CA VAL A 16 -31.65 5.98 -37.19
C VAL A 16 -31.23 7.32 -36.55
N GLY A 17 -29.97 7.74 -36.84
CA GLY A 17 -29.50 9.14 -36.74
C GLY A 17 -27.99 9.28 -37.00
N ALA A 18 -27.56 9.40 -38.26
CA ALA A 18 -26.13 9.50 -38.66
C ALA A 18 -25.69 10.95 -38.97
N THR A 19 -24.42 11.12 -39.41
CA THR A 19 -23.69 12.37 -39.80
C THR A 19 -23.00 13.12 -38.64
N ALA A 20 -21.80 13.70 -38.78
CA ALA A 20 -20.84 13.71 -39.90
C ALA A 20 -19.40 14.08 -39.47
N LEU A 21 -18.44 13.60 -40.28
CA LEU A 21 -17.16 14.19 -40.72
C LEU A 21 -16.10 14.71 -39.71
N SER A 22 -14.85 14.42 -40.06
CA SER A 22 -13.60 14.60 -39.30
C SER A 22 -13.15 16.06 -39.13
N PRO A 23 -12.11 16.28 -38.30
CA PRO A 23 -10.82 16.57 -38.92
C PRO A 23 -9.67 15.67 -38.47
N ASP A 24 -8.78 15.42 -39.43
CA ASP A 24 -7.42 14.93 -39.25
C ASP A 24 -6.68 15.81 -38.22
N THR A 25 -6.12 15.21 -37.17
CA THR A 25 -5.15 15.88 -36.30
C THR A 25 -3.99 14.93 -36.08
N SER A 26 -2.86 15.26 -36.69
CA SER A 26 -1.64 14.45 -36.63
C SER A 26 -1.00 14.54 -35.24
N GLU A 27 -1.53 13.82 -34.26
CA GLU A 27 -0.76 13.50 -33.06
C GLU A 27 0.33 12.53 -33.44
N ALA A 28 1.57 13.03 -33.42
CA ALA A 28 2.75 12.26 -33.71
C ALA A 28 2.70 10.96 -32.90
N ALA A 29 2.84 9.82 -33.58
CA ALA A 29 3.18 8.57 -32.92
C ALA A 29 4.53 8.80 -32.24
N ALA A 30 4.47 9.15 -30.95
CA ALA A 30 5.62 9.16 -30.08
C ALA A 30 6.14 7.74 -30.10
N VAL A 31 7.19 7.52 -30.91
CA VAL A 31 8.03 6.36 -30.81
C VAL A 31 8.47 6.36 -29.36
N VAL A 32 7.84 5.51 -28.56
CA VAL A 32 8.37 5.14 -27.27
C VAL A 32 9.60 4.32 -27.63
N THR A 33 10.70 5.02 -27.92
CA THR A 33 12.02 4.52 -27.58
C THR A 33 11.87 4.06 -26.15
N ALA A 34 11.78 2.75 -26.00
CA ALA A 34 12.19 2.08 -24.80
C ALA A 34 13.65 2.46 -24.64
N ASP A 35 13.85 3.63 -24.02
CA ASP A 35 15.14 4.00 -23.50
C ASP A 35 15.43 2.92 -22.48
N SER A 36 16.30 2.00 -22.88
CA SER A 36 17.08 1.15 -21.99
C SER A 36 18.06 2.01 -21.20
N GLY A 37 17.58 3.17 -20.72
CA GLY A 37 18.14 3.98 -19.67
C GLY A 37 18.14 3.07 -18.47
N SER A 38 19.31 2.48 -18.27
CA SER A 38 19.62 1.47 -17.28
C SER A 38 18.79 1.70 -16.03
N ASP A 39 18.12 0.63 -15.57
CA ASP A 39 17.70 0.54 -14.17
C ASP A 39 18.95 0.80 -13.34
N ALA A 40 19.11 2.07 -12.94
CA ALA A 40 20.20 2.52 -12.15
C ALA A 40 19.99 1.79 -10.83
N VAL A 41 20.79 0.73 -10.64
CA VAL A 41 20.86 -0.08 -9.43
C VAL A 41 21.32 0.87 -8.33
N ALA A 42 20.37 1.64 -7.83
CA ALA A 42 20.57 2.68 -6.84
C ALA A 42 21.14 1.95 -5.64
N GLU A 43 22.38 2.32 -5.32
CA GLU A 43 23.33 1.55 -4.53
C GLU A 43 22.64 0.69 -3.46
N LEU A 44 22.95 -0.61 -3.49
CA LEU A 44 22.59 -1.57 -2.44
C LEU A 44 23.41 -1.24 -1.19
N GLY A 45 23.08 -0.09 -0.58
CA GLY A 45 23.69 0.40 0.62
C GLY A 45 23.33 -0.54 1.75
N LEU A 46 24.34 -1.25 2.24
CA LEU A 46 24.39 -2.07 3.46
C LEU A 46 23.06 -2.16 4.21
N GLY A 47 22.48 -3.36 4.18
CA GLY A 47 21.19 -3.69 4.79
C GLY A 47 20.99 -3.04 6.15
N CYS A 48 19.86 -2.34 6.31
CA CYS A 48 19.60 -1.55 7.50
C CYS A 48 18.53 -2.18 8.38
N THR A 49 18.94 -2.56 9.59
CA THR A 49 18.02 -3.01 10.65
C THR A 49 17.14 -1.83 11.12
N VAL A 50 15.83 -2.02 11.06
CA VAL A 50 14.79 -1.06 11.42
C VAL A 50 13.89 -1.71 12.47
N THR A 51 13.72 -1.05 13.62
CA THR A 51 12.82 -1.52 14.69
C THR A 51 11.49 -0.79 14.58
N ILE A 52 10.39 -1.52 14.37
CA ILE A 52 9.03 -0.96 14.38
C ILE A 52 8.47 -1.13 15.78
N ARG A 53 7.84 -0.11 16.36
CA ARG A 53 7.21 -0.16 17.67
C ARG A 53 5.79 0.39 17.63
N ALA A 54 4.91 -0.24 18.38
CA ALA A 54 3.55 0.18 18.60
C ALA A 54 3.12 -0.19 20.03
N ARG A 55 2.19 0.59 20.60
CA ARG A 55 1.45 0.23 21.81
C ARG A 55 -0.02 0.10 21.47
N ASN A 56 -0.75 -0.74 22.19
CA ASN A 56 -2.21 -0.75 22.16
C ASN A 56 -2.74 -0.53 23.58
N SER A 57 -3.34 0.64 23.84
CA SER A 57 -4.10 0.91 25.09
C SER A 57 -5.62 0.84 24.92
N GLY A 58 -6.09 0.26 23.80
CA GLY A 58 -7.50 -0.09 23.60
C GLY A 58 -7.87 -1.40 24.30
N SER A 59 -9.13 -1.82 24.18
CA SER A 59 -9.65 -3.07 24.78
C SER A 59 -9.84 -4.21 23.77
N ARG A 60 -9.15 -4.13 22.63
CA ARG A 60 -9.24 -5.05 21.49
C ARG A 60 -7.90 -5.13 20.81
N ASP A 61 -7.51 -6.32 20.37
CA ASP A 61 -6.27 -6.54 19.64
C ASP A 61 -6.28 -5.75 18.33
N ILE A 62 -5.09 -5.26 17.95
CA ILE A 62 -4.89 -4.46 16.75
C ILE A 62 -3.75 -5.09 15.96
N GLU A 63 -4.04 -5.34 14.69
CA GLU A 63 -3.14 -6.00 13.76
C GLU A 63 -2.34 -4.94 12.99
N ILE A 64 -1.05 -5.15 12.78
CA ILE A 64 -0.25 -4.41 11.80
C ILE A 64 0.08 -5.38 10.67
N ASP A 65 -0.57 -5.18 9.53
CA ASP A 65 -0.35 -5.95 8.31
C ASP A 65 0.98 -5.49 7.68
N LEU A 66 2.01 -6.32 7.73
CA LEU A 66 3.31 -6.02 7.12
C LEU A 66 3.32 -6.28 5.61
N THR A 67 2.48 -7.21 5.14
CA THR A 67 2.24 -7.59 3.73
C THR A 67 1.87 -6.39 2.85
N ASP A 68 0.94 -5.55 3.31
CA ASP A 68 0.50 -4.33 2.62
C ASP A 68 1.12 -3.03 3.17
N SER A 69 1.95 -3.14 4.22
CA SER A 69 2.86 -2.09 4.64
C SER A 69 4.05 -1.93 3.69
N LYS A 70 4.48 -0.69 3.48
CA LYS A 70 5.42 -0.30 2.42
C LYS A 70 6.40 0.75 2.90
N VAL A 71 7.61 0.72 2.35
CA VAL A 71 8.68 1.69 2.57
C VAL A 71 9.13 2.29 1.25
N LYS A 72 9.44 3.59 1.24
CA LYS A 72 9.95 4.32 0.09
C LYS A 72 11.21 5.07 0.49
N VAL A 73 12.27 4.99 -0.31
CA VAL A 73 13.43 5.90 -0.22
C VAL A 73 13.14 7.18 -1.00
N ARG A 74 13.72 8.30 -0.61
CA ARG A 74 13.50 9.58 -1.31
C ARG A 74 13.93 9.44 -2.78
N ASN A 75 13.01 9.76 -3.69
CA ASN A 75 13.12 9.58 -5.14
C ASN A 75 13.11 8.13 -5.67
N GLY A 76 12.99 7.10 -4.81
CA GLY A 76 12.84 5.71 -5.25
C GLY A 76 11.37 5.27 -5.37
N LEU A 77 11.15 3.97 -5.59
CA LEU A 77 9.83 3.34 -5.59
C LEU A 77 9.38 2.92 -4.18
N TRP A 78 8.08 2.63 -4.01
CA TRP A 78 7.59 1.92 -2.82
C TRP A 78 7.95 0.44 -2.94
N LYS A 79 8.45 -0.16 -1.85
CA LYS A 79 8.69 -1.60 -1.67
C LYS A 79 7.88 -2.10 -0.46
N ARG A 80 7.50 -3.38 -0.44
CA ARG A 80 6.89 -4.00 0.77
C ARG A 80 7.96 -4.22 1.86
N ILE A 81 7.55 -4.52 3.09
CA ILE A 81 8.46 -4.75 4.24
C ILE A 81 8.31 -6.12 4.91
N ASP A 82 7.30 -6.89 4.50
CA ASP A 82 6.99 -8.25 4.94
C ASP A 82 8.04 -9.30 4.57
N LYS A 83 7.86 -10.51 5.12
CA LYS A 83 8.72 -11.68 4.93
C LYS A 83 8.97 -11.99 3.45
N ALA A 84 7.92 -11.98 2.62
CA ALA A 84 8.05 -12.27 1.18
C ALA A 84 8.71 -11.10 0.41
N GLY A 85 8.51 -9.85 0.83
CA GLY A 85 9.31 -8.70 0.39
C GLY A 85 10.83 -8.91 0.57
N GLY A 86 11.22 -9.72 1.55
CA GLY A 86 12.61 -10.06 1.86
C GLY A 86 13.30 -11.02 0.91
N ALA A 87 12.55 -11.71 0.05
CA ALA A 87 13.10 -12.62 -0.96
C ALA A 87 14.04 -11.92 -1.95
N VAL A 88 13.99 -10.58 -2.04
CA VAL A 88 14.84 -9.79 -2.94
C VAL A 88 15.99 -9.07 -2.22
N ARG A 89 15.80 -8.47 -1.03
CA ARG A 89 16.88 -8.02 -0.10
C ARG A 89 16.35 -7.64 1.31
N GLY A 90 15.86 -8.62 2.06
CA GLY A 90 15.59 -8.50 3.51
C GLY A 90 14.22 -7.92 3.91
N ALA A 91 13.74 -8.34 5.09
CA ALA A 91 12.37 -8.19 5.59
C ALA A 91 12.28 -8.13 7.13
N CYS A 92 11.07 -7.92 7.64
CA CYS A 92 10.63 -8.35 8.97
C CYS A 92 10.58 -9.90 9.05
N SER A 93 10.53 -10.48 10.27
CA SER A 93 10.40 -11.94 10.40
C SER A 93 9.03 -12.47 9.95
N ASP A 94 8.01 -11.62 10.04
CA ASP A 94 6.61 -11.99 9.92
C ASP A 94 5.88 -11.11 8.89
N ASP A 95 4.73 -11.61 8.44
CA ASP A 95 3.87 -10.97 7.43
C ASP A 95 2.74 -10.12 8.05
N GLU A 96 2.51 -10.32 9.34
CA GLU A 96 1.44 -9.75 10.16
C GLU A 96 1.90 -9.72 11.63
N VAL A 97 1.38 -8.79 12.41
CA VAL A 97 1.74 -8.56 13.82
C VAL A 97 0.48 -8.29 14.63
N SER A 98 0.25 -9.03 15.72
CA SER A 98 -0.69 -8.62 16.77
C SER A 98 -0.03 -7.63 17.73
N VAL A 99 -0.75 -6.57 18.09
CA VAL A 99 -0.44 -5.69 19.23
C VAL A 99 -1.56 -5.87 20.25
N ASP A 100 -1.30 -6.72 21.24
CA ASP A 100 -2.29 -7.19 22.21
C ASP A 100 -2.76 -6.06 23.13
N HIS A 101 -4.00 -6.16 23.62
CA HIS A 101 -4.74 -5.06 24.24
C HIS A 101 -4.37 -4.69 25.68
N ASP A 102 -3.37 -5.34 26.28
CA ASP A 102 -2.99 -5.14 27.69
C ASP A 102 -2.00 -3.98 27.94
N GLY A 103 -1.98 -2.98 27.06
CA GLY A 103 -1.04 -1.84 27.17
C GLY A 103 0.39 -2.18 26.76
N GLU A 104 0.62 -3.39 26.27
CA GLU A 104 1.91 -3.90 25.83
C GLU A 104 2.50 -3.06 24.70
N THR A 105 3.83 -3.14 24.57
CA THR A 105 4.57 -2.44 23.51
C THR A 105 5.22 -3.47 22.62
N TYR A 106 4.63 -3.68 21.46
CA TYR A 106 5.18 -4.52 20.42
C TYR A 106 6.46 -3.92 19.82
N GLY A 107 7.38 -4.77 19.36
CA GLY A 107 8.64 -4.39 18.74
C GLY A 107 9.14 -5.37 17.67
N GLU A 108 8.95 -5.07 16.38
CA GLU A 108 9.52 -5.85 15.26
C GLU A 108 10.95 -5.42 14.96
N THR A 109 11.76 -6.29 14.33
CA THR A 109 13.08 -5.90 13.80
C THR A 109 13.29 -6.39 12.37
N CYS A 110 13.05 -5.49 11.42
CA CYS A 110 13.12 -5.75 9.99
C CYS A 110 14.49 -5.35 9.41
N ASN A 111 15.13 -6.24 8.66
CA ASN A 111 16.39 -5.93 7.97
C ASN A 111 16.11 -5.47 6.54
N LEU A 112 16.15 -4.17 6.27
CA LEU A 112 15.73 -3.58 5.00
C LEU A 112 16.92 -3.04 4.19
N ASP A 113 17.16 -3.57 2.99
CA ASP A 113 18.20 -3.07 2.07
C ASP A 113 17.80 -1.76 1.39
N LEU A 114 18.02 -0.68 2.13
CA LEU A 114 17.65 0.69 1.79
C LEU A 114 18.73 1.71 2.18
N GLY A 115 19.90 1.26 2.63
CA GLY A 115 21.01 2.07 3.17
C GLY A 115 20.67 2.81 4.48
N CYS A 116 21.41 2.57 5.57
CA CYS A 116 21.04 3.14 6.88
C CYS A 116 20.95 4.67 6.96
N ASN A 117 21.63 5.41 6.09
CA ASN A 117 21.61 6.88 6.09
C ASN A 117 20.65 7.51 5.06
N THR A 118 19.89 6.69 4.32
CA THR A 118 18.91 7.14 3.33
C THR A 118 17.68 7.77 4.00
N ARG A 119 17.12 8.82 3.38
CA ARG A 119 15.82 9.39 3.81
C ARG A 119 14.68 8.49 3.32
N ARG A 120 13.85 7.98 4.23
CA ARG A 120 12.76 7.03 3.98
C ARG A 120 11.42 7.57 4.48
N ARG A 121 10.34 7.06 3.89
CA ARG A 121 8.95 7.22 4.36
C ARG A 121 8.32 5.84 4.42
N TYR A 122 7.56 5.56 5.47
CA TYR A 122 6.87 4.30 5.67
C TYR A 122 5.35 4.54 5.59
N LYS A 123 4.63 3.54 5.06
CA LYS A 123 3.18 3.40 5.07
C LYS A 123 2.89 2.11 5.82
N PHE A 124 2.19 2.19 6.94
CA PHE A 124 1.71 1.03 7.68
C PHE A 124 0.22 0.83 7.42
N GLU A 125 -0.16 -0.43 7.22
CA GLU A 125 -1.55 -0.85 7.20
C GLU A 125 -1.87 -1.47 8.57
N ILE A 126 -2.86 -0.91 9.26
CA ILE A 126 -3.25 -1.30 10.61
C ILE A 126 -4.70 -1.75 10.53
N LYS A 127 -5.08 -2.87 11.15
CA LYS A 127 -6.44 -3.41 11.12
C LYS A 127 -7.04 -3.65 12.50
N ARG A 128 -8.35 -3.46 12.62
CA ARG A 128 -9.14 -3.80 13.82
C ARG A 128 -10.55 -4.27 13.42
N GLY A 129 -10.84 -5.55 13.60
CA GLY A 129 -12.18 -6.12 13.40
C GLY A 129 -12.78 -5.84 12.03
N GLY A 130 -11.98 -5.97 10.96
CA GLY A 130 -12.38 -5.70 9.57
C GLY A 130 -12.28 -4.23 9.12
N ASN A 131 -11.91 -3.30 10.01
CA ASN A 131 -11.60 -1.91 9.64
C ASN A 131 -10.10 -1.76 9.37
N THR A 132 -9.74 -0.94 8.39
CA THR A 132 -8.34 -0.65 8.02
C THR A 132 -8.01 0.83 8.19
N HIS A 133 -6.86 1.13 8.81
CA HIS A 133 -6.28 2.47 8.92
C HIS A 133 -4.89 2.51 8.26
N ILE A 134 -4.58 3.61 7.56
CA ILE A 134 -3.26 3.82 6.93
C ILE A 134 -2.46 4.90 7.66
N GLN A 135 -1.44 4.48 8.42
CA GLN A 135 -0.54 5.40 9.12
C GLN A 135 0.75 5.62 8.32
N TYR A 136 1.14 6.87 8.10
CA TYR A 136 2.44 7.21 7.51
C TYR A 136 3.46 7.63 8.58
N TYR A 137 4.72 7.19 8.45
CA TYR A 137 5.82 7.65 9.31
C TYR A 137 6.97 8.28 8.50
N PRO A 138 7.50 9.45 8.91
CA PRO A 138 7.08 10.25 10.07
C PRO A 138 5.77 11.03 9.83
N SER A 139 5.38 11.23 8.57
CA SER A 139 4.08 11.77 8.17
C SER A 139 3.83 11.50 6.68
N ALA A 140 2.64 11.83 6.16
CA ALA A 140 2.29 11.61 4.76
C ALA A 140 3.30 12.24 3.76
N ASN A 141 3.89 13.40 4.08
CA ASN A 141 4.88 14.08 3.23
C ASN A 141 6.29 14.11 3.84
N GLY A 142 6.44 13.63 5.08
CA GLY A 142 7.71 13.63 5.81
C GLY A 142 8.65 12.51 5.38
N TRP A 143 9.94 12.71 5.66
CA TRP A 143 11.00 11.72 5.44
C TRP A 143 11.89 11.65 6.67
N THR A 144 12.30 10.45 7.06
CA THR A 144 13.16 10.20 8.23
C THR A 144 14.42 9.44 7.85
N ARG A 145 15.49 9.56 8.64
CA ARG A 145 16.63 8.63 8.63
C ARG A 145 16.59 7.63 9.79
N ARG A 146 15.66 7.79 10.73
CA ARG A 146 15.56 6.95 11.94
C ARG A 146 15.36 5.48 11.55
N THR A 147 16.02 4.61 12.31
CA THR A 147 15.84 3.15 12.28
C THR A 147 14.83 2.69 13.31
N THR A 148 14.57 3.45 14.38
CA THR A 148 13.39 3.21 15.24
C THR A 148 12.18 3.96 14.69
N ILE A 149 11.12 3.21 14.42
CA ILE A 149 9.85 3.68 13.87
C ILE A 149 8.79 3.49 14.96
N ASP A 150 8.46 4.56 15.65
CA ASP A 150 7.47 4.55 16.72
C ASP A 150 6.11 5.02 16.17
N LEU A 151 5.13 4.13 16.17
CA LEU A 151 3.75 4.42 15.77
C LEU A 151 2.93 5.01 16.92
N GLY A 152 3.45 4.97 18.16
CA GLY A 152 2.76 5.33 19.39
C GLY A 152 1.63 4.35 19.74
N ASP A 153 0.63 4.83 20.47
CA ASP A 153 -0.60 4.07 20.72
C ASP A 153 -1.44 3.96 19.42
N VAL A 154 -1.56 2.77 18.85
CA VAL A 154 -2.30 2.53 17.60
C VAL A 154 -3.82 2.47 17.81
N SER A 155 -4.30 2.35 19.06
CA SER A 155 -5.73 2.29 19.37
C SER A 155 -6.48 3.58 19.06
N ARG A 156 -5.80 4.73 19.11
CA ARG A 156 -6.33 6.07 18.77
C ARG A 156 -6.93 6.21 17.36
N HIS A 157 -6.71 5.23 16.49
CA HIS A 157 -7.12 5.25 15.08
C HIS A 157 -8.48 4.60 14.82
N PHE A 158 -9.13 4.01 15.84
CA PHE A 158 -10.34 3.20 15.67
C PHE A 158 -11.35 3.31 16.82
#